data_AF-A0A7C1CJQ8-F1
#
_entry.id   AF-A0A7C1CJQ8-F1
#
_cell.length_a   1.000
_cell.length_b   1.000
_cell.length_c   1.000
_cell.angle_alpha   90.00
_cell.angle_beta   90.00
_cell.angle_gamma   90.00
#
_symmetry.space_group_name_H-M   'P 1'
#
loop_
_entity.id
_entity.type
_entity.pdbx_description
1 polymer ?
#
loop_
_entity_poly.entity_id
_entity_poly.type
_entity_poly.pdbx_seq_one_letter_code
_entity_poly.pdbx_strand_id
1 'polypeptide(L)'
;MGKTIAIIGVNGYPALTLLPLLESDPDVDTIIGIDRTPWRGGSSKIAFFREDFFGTRMTELLKDADVVYHLAFFEDDLSDGQGSFDRTVTESNYLFTACAQNSVEKIIFLSSTAVYGLQKSPGLFVTEDVPTTSVRDGKHYHHSAVQIEAFAESFFHRYPGFTCTILRSAMPIGPNIDNTLEKSLSMKFLDLPSGENRRIQFIHEDDLGQALYLAFKKDIPGVFNVAANDSVSIRWCFRKACVNVVPLPELLARKIADIGFRLRLFPFSGNWIRFLCRSIAVDSSTLQAATGWNPAYTSGNALMTYVTKIRERKKQDTLIQAILSWVIKSGKRLKPFLPVLYTFKLGKIPGIRRLVPWLNPDMNCINYLPINERLEVENNILPSQVVHDLIDCASIHVIMDKCGCRMLRDCKRYTHNVGCLFMGETALKLPHGVCRKVTKEEAHAHADRAIRLGLLPMVGKVRIDNFIYLTPDRGTLLSVCFCCECCCILTSYKHVPGKYLDGIIQPINGLTIEVTDDCTGCGTCLETCAFNAITIIHGRAVHTHQCRGCGRCERFCPSRAVTISIHNPRYAEEVNGRIRAYVDFD
;
A
#
# COMPACT_ATOMS: atom_id res chain seq x y z
N MET A 1 -31.79 -2.63 15.56
CA MET A 1 -30.92 -2.89 14.40
C MET A 1 -30.16 -1.60 14.18
N GLY A 2 -28.84 -1.68 14.22
CA GLY A 2 -28.00 -0.65 13.64
C GLY A 2 -28.12 -0.65 12.12
N LYS A 3 -27.47 0.33 11.50
CA LYS A 3 -27.48 0.57 10.06
C LYS A 3 -26.41 -0.27 9.36
N THR A 4 -26.72 -0.72 8.15
CA THR A 4 -25.76 -1.29 7.21
C THR A 4 -25.22 -0.17 6.32
N ILE A 5 -23.90 0.03 6.37
CA ILE A 5 -23.23 1.14 5.66
C ILE A 5 -22.38 0.59 4.52
N ALA A 6 -22.68 0.95 3.28
CA ALA A 6 -21.79 0.66 2.15
C ALA A 6 -20.77 1.79 1.95
N ILE A 7 -19.50 1.44 1.78
CA ILE A 7 -18.40 2.38 1.53
C ILE A 7 -17.74 2.04 0.19
N ILE A 8 -17.96 2.89 -0.80
CA ILE A 8 -17.35 2.78 -2.13
C ILE A 8 -15.99 3.47 -2.10
N GLY A 9 -14.93 2.76 -2.43
CA GLY A 9 -13.55 3.24 -2.27
C GLY A 9 -12.98 3.02 -0.86
N VAL A 10 -13.35 1.91 -0.20
CA VAL A 10 -13.03 1.66 1.22
C VAL A 10 -11.52 1.59 1.55
N ASN A 11 -10.62 1.38 0.56
CA ASN A 11 -9.18 1.46 0.79
C ASN A 11 -8.59 2.87 0.62
N GLY A 12 -9.41 3.87 0.27
CA GLY A 12 -9.01 5.27 0.12
C GLY A 12 -8.82 5.97 1.47
N TYR A 13 -7.97 6.98 1.53
CA TYR A 13 -7.68 7.70 2.78
C TYR A 13 -8.93 8.30 3.48
N PRO A 14 -10.01 8.78 2.81
CA PRO A 14 -11.18 9.29 3.52
C PRO A 14 -11.98 8.19 4.21
N ALA A 15 -11.97 6.97 3.66
CA ALA A 15 -12.56 5.81 4.33
C ALA A 15 -11.73 5.42 5.56
N LEU A 16 -10.39 5.43 5.44
CA LEU A 16 -9.50 5.05 6.55
C LEU A 16 -9.59 5.98 7.77
N THR A 17 -9.97 7.26 7.60
CA THR A 17 -10.21 8.18 8.73
C THR A 17 -11.61 8.05 9.32
N LEU A 18 -12.59 7.62 8.52
CA LEU A 18 -13.98 7.39 8.92
C LEU A 18 -14.18 6.05 9.65
N LEU A 19 -13.50 4.98 9.22
CA LEU A 19 -13.74 3.63 9.69
C LEU A 19 -13.64 3.44 11.22
N PRO A 20 -12.66 3.99 11.95
CA PRO A 20 -12.60 3.86 13.41
C PRO A 20 -13.83 4.44 14.13
N LEU A 21 -14.44 5.48 13.55
CA LEU A 21 -15.66 6.11 14.10
C LEU A 21 -16.89 5.22 13.86
N LEU A 22 -17.04 4.64 12.67
CA LEU A 22 -18.14 3.71 12.37
C LEU A 22 -18.00 2.34 13.07
N GLU A 23 -16.78 1.88 13.29
CA GLU A 23 -16.51 0.64 14.03
C GLU A 23 -16.88 0.76 15.51
N SER A 24 -16.64 1.92 16.12
CA SER A 24 -16.96 2.18 17.53
C SER A 24 -18.42 2.64 17.77
N ASP A 25 -19.13 3.06 16.73
CA ASP A 25 -20.54 3.46 16.82
C ASP A 25 -21.48 2.25 17.03
N PRO A 26 -22.32 2.22 18.09
CA PRO A 26 -23.32 1.18 18.29
C PRO A 26 -24.48 1.21 17.27
N ASP A 27 -24.70 2.33 16.58
CA ASP A 27 -25.74 2.44 15.55
C ASP A 27 -25.32 1.84 14.19
N VAL A 28 -24.15 1.19 14.11
CA VAL A 28 -23.63 0.56 12.89
C VAL A 28 -23.47 -0.95 13.10
N ASP A 29 -24.32 -1.75 12.45
CA ASP A 29 -24.29 -3.22 12.59
C ASP A 29 -23.27 -3.85 11.62
N THR A 30 -23.18 -3.36 10.38
CA THR A 30 -22.32 -3.95 9.34
C THR A 30 -21.84 -2.90 8.34
N ILE A 31 -20.61 -3.07 7.84
CA ILE A 31 -20.01 -2.20 6.83
C ILE A 31 -19.71 -3.01 5.56
N ILE A 32 -20.31 -2.63 4.43
CA ILE A 32 -20.06 -3.23 3.11
C ILE A 32 -18.94 -2.43 2.43
N GLY A 33 -17.71 -2.92 2.51
CA GLY A 33 -16.54 -2.24 1.94
C GLY A 33 -16.30 -2.66 0.49
N ILE A 34 -16.41 -1.74 -0.47
CA ILE A 34 -16.25 -2.04 -1.92
C ILE A 34 -15.03 -1.30 -2.49
N ASP A 35 -14.07 -2.03 -3.06
CA ASP A 35 -12.86 -1.44 -3.66
C ASP A 35 -12.20 -2.36 -4.71
N ARG A 36 -11.60 -1.78 -5.75
CA ARG A 36 -10.91 -2.53 -6.82
C ARG A 36 -9.60 -3.18 -6.33
N THR A 37 -8.97 -2.57 -5.31
CA THR A 37 -7.72 -3.04 -4.71
C THR A 37 -7.99 -3.99 -3.54
N PRO A 38 -7.14 -5.00 -3.28
CA PRO A 38 -7.35 -5.92 -2.16
C PRO A 38 -7.38 -5.18 -0.82
N TRP A 39 -8.30 -5.58 0.05
CA TRP A 39 -8.50 -5.03 1.39
C TRP A 39 -7.19 -4.86 2.19
N ARG A 40 -7.06 -3.69 2.83
CA ARG A 40 -5.85 -3.29 3.57
C ARG A 40 -6.03 -3.28 5.08
N GLY A 41 -7.26 -3.15 5.59
CA GLY A 41 -7.56 -3.10 7.02
C GLY A 41 -7.82 -4.48 7.65
N GLY A 42 -8.22 -4.45 8.93
CA GLY A 42 -8.49 -5.63 9.77
C GLY A 42 -9.73 -5.49 10.65
N SER A 43 -10.75 -4.80 10.13
CA SER A 43 -12.02 -4.56 10.82
C SER A 43 -12.83 -5.82 11.07
N SER A 44 -13.54 -5.88 12.19
CA SER A 44 -14.51 -6.93 12.51
C SER A 44 -15.90 -6.69 11.90
N LYS A 45 -16.28 -5.43 11.60
CA LYS A 45 -17.59 -5.08 11.03
C LYS A 45 -17.62 -5.07 9.49
N ILE A 46 -16.47 -5.19 8.81
CA ILE A 46 -16.40 -5.04 7.35
C ILE A 46 -16.56 -6.37 6.60
N ALA A 47 -17.64 -6.47 5.83
CA ALA A 47 -17.77 -7.38 4.70
C ALA A 47 -17.14 -6.75 3.46
N PHE A 48 -15.98 -7.26 3.01
CA PHE A 48 -15.24 -6.68 1.89
C PHE A 48 -15.52 -7.36 0.54
N PHE A 49 -15.82 -6.56 -0.48
CA PHE A 49 -16.06 -6.99 -1.85
C PHE A 49 -15.09 -6.33 -2.82
N ARG A 50 -14.38 -7.16 -3.62
CA ARG A 50 -13.37 -6.69 -4.56
C ARG A 50 -13.92 -6.58 -5.97
N GLU A 51 -14.57 -5.48 -6.29
CA GLU A 51 -15.27 -5.29 -7.56
C GLU A 51 -14.89 -3.98 -8.26
N ASP A 52 -15.03 -3.95 -9.58
CA ASP A 52 -15.10 -2.72 -10.37
C ASP A 52 -16.51 -2.10 -10.24
N PHE A 53 -16.62 -0.78 -10.27
CA PHE A 53 -17.86 -0.04 -9.98
C PHE A 53 -18.87 -0.02 -11.16
N PHE A 54 -19.04 -1.15 -11.86
CA PHE A 54 -19.85 -1.24 -13.08
C PHE A 54 -20.92 -2.35 -13.01
N GLY A 55 -22.08 -2.06 -13.62
CA GLY A 55 -23.10 -3.06 -13.95
C GLY A 55 -24.00 -3.48 -12.78
N THR A 56 -24.81 -4.52 -13.04
CA THR A 56 -25.87 -5.01 -12.15
C THR A 56 -25.40 -5.44 -10.76
N ARG A 57 -24.13 -5.82 -10.63
CA ARG A 57 -23.55 -6.30 -9.38
C ARG A 57 -23.46 -5.21 -8.31
N MET A 58 -23.43 -3.92 -8.69
CA MET A 58 -23.55 -2.83 -7.73
C MET A 58 -24.95 -2.81 -7.08
N THR A 59 -26.01 -3.07 -7.86
CA THR A 59 -27.37 -3.19 -7.31
C THR A 59 -27.46 -4.38 -6.35
N GLU A 60 -26.86 -5.52 -6.67
CA GLU A 60 -26.83 -6.69 -5.76
C GLU A 60 -26.11 -6.40 -4.43
N LEU A 61 -24.95 -5.73 -4.48
CA LEU A 61 -24.14 -5.42 -3.29
C LEU A 61 -24.73 -4.33 -2.39
N LEU A 62 -25.63 -3.50 -2.91
CA LEU A 62 -26.29 -2.42 -2.17
C LEU A 62 -27.70 -2.76 -1.70
N LYS A 63 -28.15 -4.01 -1.91
CA LYS A 63 -29.51 -4.45 -1.60
C LYS A 63 -29.92 -4.21 -0.15
N ASP A 64 -29.02 -4.48 0.79
CA ASP A 64 -29.29 -4.41 2.22
C ASP A 64 -28.62 -3.17 2.87
N ALA A 65 -28.23 -2.15 2.09
CA ALA A 65 -27.52 -0.98 2.57
C ALA A 65 -28.45 0.20 2.86
N ASP A 66 -28.49 0.66 4.12
CA ASP A 66 -29.26 1.86 4.51
C ASP A 66 -28.56 3.16 4.07
N VAL A 67 -27.23 3.20 4.18
CA VAL A 67 -26.41 4.39 3.94
C VAL A 67 -25.26 4.07 3.00
N VAL A 68 -25.06 4.90 1.97
CA VAL A 68 -23.98 4.72 0.98
C VAL A 68 -23.03 5.92 0.99
N TYR A 69 -21.76 5.65 1.29
CA TYR A 69 -20.67 6.59 1.15
C TYR A 69 -19.98 6.43 -0.21
N HIS A 70 -20.01 7.48 -1.03
CA HIS A 70 -19.21 7.57 -2.26
C HIS A 70 -17.88 8.27 -1.96
N LEU A 71 -16.86 7.48 -1.61
CA LEU A 71 -15.49 7.92 -1.29
C LEU A 71 -14.45 7.44 -2.32
N ALA A 72 -14.91 6.91 -3.46
CA ALA A 72 -14.06 6.45 -4.56
C ALA A 72 -13.40 7.64 -5.25
N PHE A 73 -12.31 8.10 -4.63
CA PHE A 73 -11.62 9.32 -4.97
C PHE A 73 -10.71 9.16 -6.19
N PHE A 74 -10.60 10.23 -6.97
CA PHE A 74 -9.78 10.30 -8.17
C PHE A 74 -8.29 10.52 -7.87
N GLU A 75 -7.57 9.47 -7.49
CA GLU A 75 -6.10 9.49 -7.55
C GLU A 75 -5.56 8.44 -8.52
N ASP A 76 -5.56 8.79 -9.80
CA ASP A 76 -4.47 8.44 -10.72
C ASP A 76 -4.46 9.41 -11.92
N ASP A 77 -3.65 10.48 -11.83
CA ASP A 77 -3.19 11.27 -13.01
C ASP A 77 -2.19 10.44 -13.86
N LEU A 78 -1.94 9.19 -13.47
CA LEU A 78 -1.03 8.24 -14.08
C LEU A 78 -1.73 7.43 -15.19
N SER A 79 -1.65 7.98 -16.40
CA SER A 79 -1.43 7.30 -17.69
C SER A 79 -2.50 7.32 -18.77
N ASP A 80 -3.78 7.62 -18.50
CA ASP A 80 -4.76 7.71 -19.61
C ASP A 80 -5.88 8.75 -19.38
N GLY A 81 -5.64 9.99 -19.85
CA GLY A 81 -6.42 11.18 -19.50
C GLY A 81 -7.79 11.35 -20.16
N GLN A 82 -8.23 10.39 -20.98
CA GLN A 82 -9.58 10.37 -21.58
C GLN A 82 -10.37 9.15 -21.06
N GLY A 83 -9.79 7.94 -21.15
CA GLY A 83 -10.45 6.71 -20.71
C GLY A 83 -10.71 6.62 -19.20
N SER A 84 -9.88 7.25 -18.36
CA SER A 84 -10.12 7.34 -16.90
C SER A 84 -11.27 8.31 -16.55
N PHE A 85 -11.47 9.34 -17.38
CA PHE A 85 -12.47 10.38 -17.16
C PHE A 85 -13.90 9.86 -17.39
N ASP A 86 -14.19 9.36 -18.60
CA ASP A 86 -15.52 8.86 -18.96
C ASP A 86 -15.94 7.68 -18.06
N ARG A 87 -14.95 6.86 -17.68
CA ARG A 87 -15.09 5.74 -16.74
C ARG A 87 -15.64 6.18 -15.39
N THR A 88 -15.00 7.11 -14.67
CA THR A 88 -15.41 7.40 -13.28
C THR A 88 -16.75 8.14 -13.19
N VAL A 89 -17.07 9.00 -14.17
CA VAL A 89 -18.39 9.62 -14.27
C VAL A 89 -19.46 8.54 -14.48
N THR A 90 -19.21 7.59 -15.39
CA THR A 90 -20.13 6.46 -15.65
C THR A 90 -20.29 5.54 -14.43
N GLU A 91 -19.18 5.21 -13.74
CA GLU A 91 -19.18 4.41 -12.49
C GLU A 91 -20.03 5.09 -11.39
N SER A 92 -19.92 6.42 -11.24
CA SER A 92 -20.73 7.18 -10.28
C SER A 92 -22.22 7.16 -10.64
N ASN A 93 -22.56 7.30 -11.93
CA ASN A 93 -23.95 7.26 -12.40
C ASN A 93 -24.59 5.89 -12.14
N TYR A 94 -23.85 4.79 -12.32
CA TYR A 94 -24.31 3.45 -11.95
C TYR A 94 -24.53 3.32 -10.44
N LEU A 95 -23.61 3.84 -9.61
CA LEU A 95 -23.76 3.83 -8.16
C LEU A 95 -25.05 4.53 -7.71
N PHE A 96 -25.28 5.78 -8.13
CA PHE A 96 -26.50 6.51 -7.76
C PHE A 96 -27.77 5.77 -8.21
N THR A 97 -27.77 5.22 -9.42
CA THR A 97 -28.90 4.43 -9.95
C THR A 97 -29.16 3.16 -9.13
N ALA A 98 -28.10 2.45 -8.73
CA ALA A 98 -28.19 1.27 -7.86
C ALA A 98 -28.72 1.62 -6.45
N CYS A 99 -28.34 2.78 -5.90
CA CYS A 99 -28.91 3.24 -4.64
C CYS A 99 -30.42 3.49 -4.74
N ALA A 100 -30.88 4.10 -5.84
CA ALA A 100 -32.31 4.33 -6.05
C ALA A 100 -33.10 3.01 -6.25
N GLN A 101 -32.51 2.02 -6.91
CA GLN A 101 -33.13 0.70 -7.10
C GLN A 101 -33.32 -0.08 -5.79
N ASN A 102 -32.43 0.10 -4.82
CA ASN A 102 -32.49 -0.58 -3.52
C ASN A 102 -33.14 0.24 -2.40
N SER A 103 -33.66 1.45 -2.69
CA SER A 103 -34.29 2.32 -1.68
C SER A 103 -33.39 2.65 -0.47
N VAL A 104 -32.09 2.83 -0.73
CA VAL A 104 -31.10 3.39 0.22
C VAL A 104 -31.67 4.67 0.86
N GLU A 105 -31.53 4.86 2.17
CA GLU A 105 -32.09 6.04 2.84
C GLU A 105 -31.23 7.30 2.64
N LYS A 106 -29.90 7.14 2.67
CA LYS A 106 -28.94 8.26 2.64
C LYS A 106 -27.74 7.97 1.75
N ILE A 107 -27.33 8.98 0.97
CA ILE A 107 -26.09 8.99 0.19
C ILE A 107 -25.21 10.15 0.65
N ILE A 108 -23.97 9.84 1.05
CA ILE A 108 -22.96 10.83 1.43
C ILE A 108 -21.85 10.81 0.37
N PHE A 109 -21.76 11.88 -0.41
CA PHE A 109 -20.80 12.02 -1.49
C PHE A 109 -19.66 12.98 -1.10
N LEU A 110 -18.42 12.47 -1.14
CA LEU A 110 -17.24 13.30 -0.93
C LEU A 110 -16.81 13.97 -2.25
N SER A 111 -17.29 15.19 -2.46
CA SER A 111 -16.80 16.09 -3.50
C SER A 111 -15.55 16.86 -3.02
N SER A 112 -15.14 17.87 -3.78
CA SER A 112 -13.90 18.61 -3.59
C SER A 112 -14.06 20.07 -3.94
N THR A 113 -13.52 20.99 -3.13
CA THR A 113 -13.56 22.45 -3.38
C THR A 113 -12.90 22.86 -4.70
N ALA A 114 -12.19 21.95 -5.38
CA ALA A 114 -11.77 22.15 -6.76
C ALA A 114 -12.93 22.53 -7.69
N VAL A 115 -14.17 22.08 -7.45
CA VAL A 115 -15.34 22.35 -8.33
C VAL A 115 -15.61 23.83 -8.58
N TYR A 116 -15.27 24.71 -7.63
CA TYR A 116 -15.37 26.18 -7.77
C TYR A 116 -14.39 26.76 -8.80
N GLY A 117 -13.42 25.98 -9.29
CA GLY A 117 -12.59 26.28 -10.44
C GLY A 117 -11.58 27.42 -10.22
N LEU A 118 -11.79 28.56 -10.89
CA LEU A 118 -10.88 29.69 -10.91
C LEU A 118 -11.65 30.96 -10.53
N GLN A 119 -11.54 31.38 -9.26
CA GLN A 119 -12.13 32.64 -8.82
C GLN A 119 -11.20 33.82 -9.04
N LYS A 120 -11.76 34.95 -9.49
CA LYS A 120 -10.99 36.16 -9.88
C LYS A 120 -10.51 37.02 -8.71
N SER A 121 -11.01 36.77 -7.50
CA SER A 121 -10.75 37.59 -6.31
C SER A 121 -9.98 36.79 -5.25
N PRO A 122 -8.64 36.89 -5.17
CA PRO A 122 -7.87 36.20 -4.16
C PRO A 122 -8.21 36.68 -2.74
N GLY A 123 -8.46 35.76 -1.82
CA GLY A 123 -8.56 36.04 -0.38
C GLY A 123 -9.96 36.09 0.22
N LEU A 124 -11.02 35.95 -0.58
CA LEU A 124 -12.38 35.70 -0.06
C LEU A 124 -12.59 34.21 0.21
N PHE A 125 -13.29 33.91 1.29
CA PHE A 125 -13.82 32.57 1.57
C PHE A 125 -15.12 32.40 0.79
N VAL A 126 -15.23 31.31 0.04
CA VAL A 126 -16.36 31.00 -0.86
C VAL A 126 -17.41 30.15 -0.13
N THR A 127 -18.68 30.55 -0.17
CA THR A 127 -19.84 29.78 0.32
C THR A 127 -20.33 28.79 -0.75
N GLU A 128 -21.26 27.91 -0.36
CA GLU A 128 -21.84 26.91 -1.25
C GLU A 128 -22.68 27.49 -2.40
N ASP A 129 -23.16 28.73 -2.26
CA ASP A 129 -23.94 29.47 -3.27
C ASP A 129 -23.17 29.78 -4.57
N VAL A 130 -21.83 29.75 -4.52
CA VAL A 130 -21.01 30.01 -5.70
C VAL A 130 -21.11 28.80 -6.65
N PRO A 131 -21.53 29.01 -7.92
CA PRO A 131 -21.75 27.89 -8.83
C PRO A 131 -20.46 27.15 -9.16
N THR A 132 -20.60 25.84 -9.38
CA THR A 132 -19.50 25.01 -9.92
C THR A 132 -19.08 25.58 -11.28
N THR A 133 -17.76 25.66 -11.51
CA THR A 133 -17.20 26.26 -12.72
C THR A 133 -16.55 25.18 -13.56
N SER A 134 -17.02 24.90 -14.77
CA SER A 134 -16.32 24.00 -15.70
C SER A 134 -15.25 24.75 -16.50
N VAL A 135 -13.98 24.32 -16.41
CA VAL A 135 -12.90 24.87 -17.23
C VAL A 135 -12.79 24.05 -18.52
N ARG A 136 -12.97 24.70 -19.68
CA ARG A 136 -12.98 24.10 -21.04
C ARG A 136 -11.64 23.46 -21.52
N ASP A 137 -10.65 23.24 -20.65
CA ASP A 137 -9.35 22.61 -21.01
C ASP A 137 -9.38 21.06 -21.01
N GLY A 138 -10.50 20.45 -20.61
CA GLY A 138 -10.93 19.14 -21.13
C GLY A 138 -10.17 17.87 -20.74
N LYS A 139 -9.24 17.87 -19.76
CA LYS A 139 -8.46 16.65 -19.39
C LYS A 139 -8.15 16.49 -17.89
N HIS A 140 -9.07 16.82 -16.98
CA HIS A 140 -8.72 17.08 -15.57
C HIS A 140 -9.72 16.56 -14.53
N TYR A 141 -9.18 16.12 -13.37
CA TYR A 141 -9.84 15.86 -12.08
C TYR A 141 -11.00 16.83 -11.77
N HIS A 142 -10.73 18.14 -11.91
CA HIS A 142 -11.71 19.20 -11.69
C HIS A 142 -12.97 19.06 -12.54
N HIS A 143 -12.81 18.69 -13.82
CA HIS A 143 -13.94 18.51 -14.74
C HIS A 143 -14.79 17.29 -14.35
N SER A 144 -14.16 16.20 -13.88
CA SER A 144 -14.87 15.01 -13.42
C SER A 144 -15.71 15.29 -12.18
N ALA A 145 -15.13 16.00 -11.21
CA ALA A 145 -15.82 16.38 -9.97
C ALA A 145 -17.05 17.26 -10.28
N VAL A 146 -16.90 18.28 -11.14
CA VAL A 146 -18.02 19.13 -11.58
C VAL A 146 -19.12 18.33 -12.28
N GLN A 147 -18.77 17.35 -13.12
CA GLN A 147 -19.77 16.53 -13.81
C GLN A 147 -20.50 15.55 -12.90
N ILE A 148 -19.80 14.88 -11.98
CA ILE A 148 -20.44 13.98 -11.01
C ILE A 148 -21.35 14.78 -10.08
N GLU A 149 -20.92 15.96 -9.65
CA GLU A 149 -21.74 16.81 -8.78
C GLU A 149 -22.99 17.34 -9.50
N ALA A 150 -22.86 17.81 -10.75
CA ALA A 150 -24.01 18.20 -11.56
C ALA A 150 -24.96 17.02 -11.87
N PHE A 151 -24.43 15.80 -12.05
CA PHE A 151 -25.25 14.60 -12.15
C PHE A 151 -25.96 14.31 -10.82
N ALA A 152 -25.24 14.33 -9.70
CA ALA A 152 -25.77 14.12 -8.36
C ALA A 152 -26.92 15.10 -8.06
N GLU A 153 -26.69 16.41 -8.15
CA GLU A 153 -27.72 17.45 -7.97
C GLU A 153 -28.96 17.18 -8.85
N SER A 154 -28.76 16.85 -10.13
CA SER A 154 -29.86 16.54 -11.05
C SER A 154 -30.56 15.20 -10.76
N PHE A 155 -29.86 14.23 -10.18
CA PHE A 155 -30.37 12.93 -9.78
C PHE A 155 -31.26 13.07 -8.54
N PHE A 156 -30.77 13.75 -7.50
CA PHE A 156 -31.52 13.94 -6.25
C PHE A 156 -32.73 14.88 -6.42
N HIS A 157 -32.69 15.82 -7.36
CA HIS A 157 -33.89 16.57 -7.74
C HIS A 157 -34.99 15.68 -8.36
N ARG A 158 -34.62 14.58 -9.04
CA ARG A 158 -35.58 13.62 -9.63
C ARG A 158 -36.04 12.54 -8.65
N TYR A 159 -35.23 12.23 -7.65
CA TYR A 159 -35.49 11.22 -6.62
C TYR A 159 -35.47 11.87 -5.22
N PRO A 160 -36.54 12.58 -4.82
CA PRO A 160 -36.60 13.31 -3.55
C PRO A 160 -36.76 12.42 -2.30
N GLY A 161 -36.88 11.09 -2.46
CA GLY A 161 -37.03 10.15 -1.35
C GLY A 161 -35.73 9.79 -0.62
N PHE A 162 -34.61 10.43 -0.96
CA PHE A 162 -33.27 10.09 -0.50
C PHE A 162 -32.62 11.30 0.18
N THR A 163 -31.99 11.12 1.34
CA THR A 163 -31.13 12.17 1.91
C THR A 163 -29.79 12.19 1.17
N CYS A 164 -29.51 13.25 0.41
CA CYS A 164 -28.19 13.46 -0.21
C CYS A 164 -27.40 14.53 0.52
N THR A 165 -26.21 14.17 1.00
CA THR A 165 -25.23 15.10 1.56
C THR A 165 -23.99 15.13 0.67
N ILE A 166 -23.71 16.27 0.04
CA ILE A 166 -22.49 16.49 -0.75
C ILE A 166 -21.49 17.29 0.07
N LEU A 167 -20.36 16.70 0.40
CA LEU A 167 -19.28 17.34 1.15
C LEU A 167 -18.17 17.80 0.21
N ARG A 168 -18.08 19.10 -0.08
CA ARG A 168 -17.00 19.73 -0.85
C ARG A 168 -15.76 19.89 0.05
N SER A 169 -14.90 18.88 0.11
CA SER A 169 -13.69 18.90 0.95
C SER A 169 -12.57 19.78 0.37
N ALA A 170 -11.94 20.59 1.22
CA ALA A 170 -10.63 21.19 0.95
C ALA A 170 -9.55 20.11 0.84
N MET A 171 -8.32 20.50 0.47
CA MET A 171 -7.20 19.56 0.26
C MET A 171 -6.85 18.83 1.56
N PRO A 172 -7.03 17.49 1.65
CA PRO A 172 -6.76 16.78 2.88
C PRO A 172 -5.25 16.65 3.13
N ILE A 173 -4.84 16.81 4.39
CA ILE A 173 -3.44 16.66 4.81
C ILE A 173 -3.37 16.08 6.22
N GLY A 174 -2.39 15.21 6.44
CA GLY A 174 -2.19 14.57 7.73
C GLY A 174 -1.05 13.56 7.67
N PRO A 175 -0.72 12.91 8.80
CA PRO A 175 0.35 11.94 8.84
C PRO A 175 0.11 10.68 7.99
N ASN A 176 -1.14 10.27 7.71
CA ASN A 176 -1.46 8.98 7.10
C ASN A 176 -2.08 9.07 5.69
N ILE A 177 -2.31 10.29 5.17
CA ILE A 177 -2.72 10.53 3.79
C ILE A 177 -1.54 10.39 2.81
N ASP A 178 -1.69 9.56 1.77
CA ASP A 178 -0.76 9.43 0.64
C ASP A 178 -1.34 10.11 -0.60
N ASN A 179 -1.07 11.41 -0.80
CA ASN A 179 -1.61 12.18 -1.92
C ASN A 179 -0.54 12.91 -2.76
N THR A 180 -0.93 13.54 -3.86
CA THR A 180 0.02 14.22 -4.77
C THR A 180 0.73 15.43 -4.13
N LEU A 181 0.09 16.11 -3.18
CA LEU A 181 0.71 17.21 -2.42
C LEU A 181 1.78 16.70 -1.46
N GLU A 182 1.46 15.66 -0.70
CA GLU A 182 2.37 14.94 0.22
C GLU A 182 3.68 14.58 -0.48
N LYS A 183 3.55 13.95 -1.65
CA LYS A 183 4.67 13.61 -2.54
C LYS A 183 5.50 14.86 -2.93
N SER A 184 4.87 15.99 -3.26
CA SER A 184 5.58 17.23 -3.60
C SER A 184 6.29 17.89 -2.41
N LEU A 185 5.70 17.84 -1.20
CA LEU A 185 6.29 18.35 0.04
C LEU A 185 7.47 17.49 0.53
N SER A 186 7.54 16.22 0.11
CA SER A 186 8.67 15.33 0.42
C SER A 186 9.96 15.62 -0.36
N MET A 187 9.88 16.41 -1.45
CA MET A 187 10.99 16.63 -2.39
C MET A 187 12.08 17.57 -1.85
N LYS A 188 13.23 17.66 -2.54
CA LYS A 188 14.30 18.61 -2.21
C LYS A 188 14.22 19.93 -2.99
N PHE A 189 13.69 19.87 -4.21
CA PHE A 189 13.52 21.00 -5.13
C PHE A 189 12.14 20.92 -5.78
N LEU A 190 11.48 22.06 -5.95
CA LEU A 190 10.24 22.19 -6.71
C LEU A 190 10.23 23.53 -7.46
N ASP A 191 9.93 23.48 -8.75
CA ASP A 191 9.69 24.67 -9.56
C ASP A 191 8.26 25.19 -9.31
N LEU A 192 8.12 26.48 -8.97
CA LEU A 192 6.81 27.13 -8.82
C LEU A 192 6.73 28.40 -9.67
N PRO A 193 5.52 28.75 -10.16
CA PRO A 193 5.29 30.00 -10.85
C PRO A 193 5.76 31.24 -10.07
N SER A 194 6.57 32.07 -10.73
CA SER A 194 6.94 33.41 -10.29
C SER A 194 5.68 34.29 -10.20
N GLY A 195 5.54 35.04 -9.12
CA GLY A 195 4.37 35.90 -8.87
C GLY A 195 3.94 35.95 -7.40
N GLU A 196 2.67 36.28 -7.18
CA GLU A 196 2.07 36.52 -5.86
C GLU A 196 2.07 35.30 -4.92
N ASN A 197 1.99 35.60 -3.62
CA ASN A 197 2.04 34.62 -2.54
C ASN A 197 0.67 33.95 -2.31
N ARG A 198 0.30 33.02 -3.20
CA ARG A 198 -0.99 32.33 -3.17
C ARG A 198 -1.20 31.52 -1.88
N ARG A 199 -2.45 31.47 -1.40
CA ARG A 199 -2.85 30.73 -0.19
C ARG A 199 -3.55 29.43 -0.58
N ILE A 200 -3.30 28.39 0.20
CA ILE A 200 -3.94 27.07 0.12
C ILE A 200 -4.64 26.79 1.45
N GLN A 201 -5.83 26.20 1.38
CA GLN A 201 -6.59 25.76 2.53
C GLN A 201 -6.53 24.23 2.63
N PHE A 202 -6.38 23.73 3.84
CA PHE A 202 -6.30 22.30 4.14
C PHE A 202 -7.47 21.86 5.03
N ILE A 203 -7.60 20.54 5.17
CA ILE A 203 -8.38 19.89 6.23
C ILE A 203 -7.52 18.78 6.83
N HIS A 204 -7.55 18.61 8.16
CA HIS A 204 -6.83 17.50 8.78
C HIS A 204 -7.54 16.16 8.50
N GLU A 205 -6.78 15.06 8.50
CA GLU A 205 -7.34 13.74 8.21
C GLU A 205 -8.43 13.33 9.22
N ASP A 206 -8.25 13.66 10.51
CA ASP A 206 -9.23 13.44 11.57
C ASP A 206 -10.46 14.35 11.43
N ASP A 207 -10.27 15.64 11.10
CA ASP A 207 -11.36 16.61 10.90
C ASP A 207 -12.28 16.18 9.75
N LEU A 208 -11.70 15.63 8.68
CA LEU A 208 -12.43 15.05 7.54
C LEU A 208 -13.20 13.79 7.93
N GLY A 209 -12.58 12.88 8.70
CA GLY A 209 -13.24 11.70 9.24
C GLY A 209 -14.45 12.07 10.11
N GLN A 210 -14.29 13.08 10.98
CA GLN A 210 -15.36 13.59 11.83
C GLN A 210 -16.49 14.26 11.05
N ALA A 211 -16.20 14.98 9.95
CA ALA A 211 -17.22 15.56 9.09
C ALA A 211 -18.04 14.47 8.38
N LEU A 212 -17.37 13.46 7.82
CA LEU A 212 -18.01 12.30 7.18
C LEU A 212 -18.88 11.52 8.17
N TYR A 213 -18.43 11.36 9.42
CA TYR A 213 -19.18 10.70 10.49
C TYR A 213 -20.42 11.49 10.90
N LEU A 214 -20.31 12.81 11.09
CA LEU A 214 -21.45 13.66 11.45
C LEU A 214 -22.51 13.75 10.33
N ALA A 215 -22.11 13.65 9.05
CA ALA A 215 -23.04 13.52 7.93
C ALA A 215 -23.83 12.19 7.95
N PHE A 216 -23.30 11.14 8.57
CA PHE A 216 -24.08 9.92 8.84
C PHE A 216 -25.04 10.13 10.02
N LYS A 217 -24.55 10.64 11.16
CA LYS A 217 -25.37 10.83 12.38
C LYS A 217 -26.52 11.83 12.24
N LYS A 218 -26.49 12.72 11.23
CA LYS A 218 -27.51 13.77 11.02
C LYS A 218 -28.03 13.77 9.59
N ASP A 219 -29.33 13.99 9.44
CA ASP A 219 -29.97 14.11 8.12
C ASP A 219 -29.81 15.55 7.61
N ILE A 220 -28.70 15.77 6.90
CA ILE A 220 -28.34 17.09 6.34
C ILE A 220 -28.37 17.05 4.81
N PRO A 221 -29.55 17.19 4.19
CA PRO A 221 -29.66 17.25 2.73
C PRO A 221 -29.05 18.54 2.19
N GLY A 222 -28.33 18.45 1.07
CA GLY A 222 -27.73 19.59 0.37
C GLY A 222 -26.23 19.49 0.19
N VAL A 223 -25.61 20.63 -0.09
CA VAL A 223 -24.17 20.77 -0.36
C VAL A 223 -23.52 21.56 0.76
N PHE A 224 -22.35 21.10 1.22
CA PHE A 224 -21.64 21.67 2.35
C PHE A 224 -20.13 21.69 2.08
N ASN A 225 -19.47 22.81 2.36
CA ASN A 225 -18.02 22.92 2.34
C ASN A 225 -17.42 22.31 3.62
N VAL A 226 -16.23 21.70 3.49
CA VAL A 226 -15.51 21.12 4.61
C VAL A 226 -14.03 21.52 4.57
N ALA A 227 -13.62 22.42 5.45
CA ALA A 227 -12.26 22.95 5.48
C ALA A 227 -11.85 23.51 6.86
N ALA A 228 -10.55 23.69 7.09
CA ALA A 228 -10.06 24.49 8.21
C ALA A 228 -10.45 25.97 8.05
N ASN A 229 -10.69 26.66 9.17
CA ASN A 229 -11.15 28.06 9.21
C ASN A 229 -10.11 29.10 8.69
N ASP A 230 -8.89 28.68 8.37
CA ASP A 230 -7.82 29.52 7.83
C ASP A 230 -7.18 28.90 6.58
N SER A 231 -6.43 29.72 5.85
CA SER A 231 -5.56 29.27 4.74
C SER A 231 -4.12 29.71 4.95
N VAL A 232 -3.15 28.98 4.43
CA VAL A 232 -1.71 29.25 4.58
C VAL A 232 -1.03 29.53 3.25
N SER A 233 0.07 30.31 3.27
CA SER A 233 0.88 30.56 2.07
C SER A 233 1.49 29.26 1.54
N ILE A 234 1.35 28.99 0.23
CA ILE A 234 1.95 27.81 -0.39
C ILE A 234 3.49 27.82 -0.29
N ARG A 235 4.12 29.00 -0.41
CA ARG A 235 5.56 29.18 -0.19
C ARG A 235 5.97 28.92 1.26
N TRP A 236 5.14 29.32 2.22
CA TRP A 236 5.35 29.00 3.64
C TRP A 236 5.30 27.49 3.87
N CYS A 237 4.39 26.77 3.19
CA CYS A 237 4.29 25.31 3.28
C CYS A 237 5.59 24.61 2.84
N PHE A 238 6.05 24.90 1.63
CA PHE A 238 7.30 24.35 1.08
C PHE A 238 8.52 24.71 1.95
N ARG A 239 8.59 25.95 2.46
CA ARG A 239 9.64 26.35 3.40
C ARG A 239 9.62 25.56 4.72
N LYS A 240 8.44 25.25 5.28
CA LYS A 240 8.32 24.41 6.49
C LYS A 240 8.72 22.96 6.22
N ALA A 241 8.42 22.43 5.04
CA ALA A 241 8.86 21.10 4.58
C ALA A 241 10.36 21.01 4.19
N CYS A 242 11.08 22.14 4.19
CA CYS A 242 12.47 22.28 3.75
C CYS A 242 12.68 21.95 2.26
N VAL A 243 11.68 22.27 1.43
CA VAL A 243 11.74 22.19 -0.04
C VAL A 243 12.31 23.49 -0.60
N ASN A 244 13.32 23.40 -1.46
CA ASN A 244 13.86 24.57 -2.15
C ASN A 244 12.94 24.93 -3.33
N VAL A 245 12.34 26.11 -3.27
CA VAL A 245 11.43 26.60 -4.32
C VAL A 245 12.23 27.40 -5.35
N VAL A 246 12.19 26.97 -6.61
CA VAL A 246 12.78 27.71 -7.74
C VAL A 246 11.68 28.52 -8.44
N PRO A 247 11.77 29.86 -8.52
CA PRO A 247 10.76 30.68 -9.18
C PRO A 247 10.96 30.66 -10.70
N LEU A 248 10.02 30.07 -11.44
CA LEU A 248 10.03 30.02 -12.91
C LEU A 248 8.74 30.61 -13.49
N PRO A 249 8.70 31.10 -14.75
CA PRO A 249 7.44 31.44 -15.42
C PRO A 249 6.49 30.23 -15.49
N GLU A 250 5.17 30.43 -15.36
CA GLU A 250 4.19 29.32 -15.27
C GLU A 250 4.33 28.32 -16.44
N LEU A 251 4.46 28.82 -17.67
CA LEU A 251 4.61 27.98 -18.86
C LEU A 251 5.88 27.10 -18.82
N LEU A 252 6.96 27.57 -18.20
CA LEU A 252 8.20 26.83 -18.06
C LEU A 252 8.09 25.79 -16.95
N ALA A 253 7.57 26.18 -15.78
CA ALA A 253 7.32 25.25 -14.66
C ALA A 253 6.39 24.09 -15.08
N ARG A 254 5.33 24.39 -15.83
CA ARG A 254 4.42 23.38 -16.39
C ARG A 254 5.12 22.44 -17.36
N LYS A 255 5.91 22.95 -18.32
CA LYS A 255 6.65 22.11 -19.28
C LYS A 255 7.70 21.23 -18.59
N ILE A 256 8.42 21.75 -17.60
CA ILE A 256 9.39 20.98 -16.81
C ILE A 256 8.67 19.88 -16.02
N ALA A 257 7.54 20.19 -15.39
CA ALA A 257 6.71 19.19 -14.72
C ALA A 257 6.17 18.13 -15.69
N ASP A 258 5.65 18.49 -16.87
CA ASP A 258 5.17 17.54 -17.89
C ASP A 258 6.28 16.62 -18.43
N ILE A 259 7.46 17.18 -18.73
CA ILE A 259 8.63 16.40 -19.17
C ILE A 259 9.09 15.49 -18.04
N GLY A 260 9.24 16.02 -16.83
CA GLY A 260 9.61 15.26 -15.66
C GLY A 260 8.61 14.16 -15.32
N PHE A 261 7.31 14.37 -15.52
CA PHE A 261 6.27 13.36 -15.34
C PHE A 261 6.36 12.24 -16.37
N ARG A 262 6.53 12.58 -17.66
CA ARG A 262 6.72 11.59 -18.75
C ARG A 262 7.99 10.76 -18.55
N LEU A 263 9.08 11.40 -18.08
CA LEU A 263 10.33 10.74 -17.68
C LEU A 263 10.24 10.08 -16.29
N ARG A 264 9.08 10.16 -15.61
CA ARG A 264 8.79 9.68 -14.24
C ARG A 264 9.72 10.24 -13.16
N LEU A 265 10.41 11.34 -13.42
CA LEU A 265 11.25 12.09 -12.48
C LEU A 265 10.42 12.73 -11.38
N PHE A 266 9.25 13.28 -11.73
CA PHE A 266 8.28 13.85 -10.79
C PHE A 266 7.03 12.96 -10.66
N PRO A 267 6.35 12.97 -9.49
CA PRO A 267 5.11 12.23 -9.27
C PRO A 267 3.86 12.95 -9.81
N PHE A 268 4.01 14.11 -10.45
CA PHE A 268 2.90 14.97 -10.89
C PHE A 268 3.19 15.61 -12.26
N SER A 269 2.12 15.90 -13.01
CA SER A 269 2.15 16.58 -14.31
C SER A 269 2.20 18.11 -14.20
N GLY A 270 2.34 18.83 -15.31
CA GLY A 270 2.18 20.29 -15.36
C GLY A 270 0.79 20.78 -14.99
N ASN A 271 -0.22 19.90 -14.97
CA ASN A 271 -1.55 20.23 -14.45
C ASN A 271 -1.55 20.41 -12.93
N TRP A 272 -0.69 19.69 -12.21
CA TRP A 272 -0.53 19.86 -10.76
C TRP A 272 0.02 21.23 -10.39
N ILE A 273 1.02 21.73 -11.13
CA ILE A 273 1.53 23.11 -10.98
C ILE A 273 0.40 24.12 -11.18
N ARG A 274 -0.43 23.89 -12.19
CA ARG A 274 -1.61 24.71 -12.48
C ARG A 274 -2.64 24.65 -11.34
N PHE A 275 -2.88 23.48 -10.75
CA PHE A 275 -3.78 23.27 -9.62
C PHE A 275 -3.27 23.96 -8.33
N LEU A 276 -1.98 23.79 -7.97
CA LEU A 276 -1.38 24.46 -6.81
C LEU A 276 -1.47 25.98 -6.86
N CYS A 277 -1.48 26.56 -8.07
CA CYS A 277 -1.68 28.00 -8.24
C CYS A 277 -3.15 28.43 -8.19
N ARG A 278 -4.11 27.51 -8.11
CA ARG A 278 -5.56 27.79 -8.27
C ARG A 278 -6.39 27.43 -7.03
N SER A 279 -5.75 27.25 -5.88
CA SER A 279 -6.44 26.97 -4.62
C SER A 279 -7.38 28.11 -4.21
N ILE A 280 -8.61 27.73 -3.87
CA ILE A 280 -9.67 28.58 -3.32
C ILE A 280 -9.74 28.32 -1.80
N ALA A 281 -10.14 29.33 -1.03
CA ALA A 281 -10.55 29.16 0.36
C ALA A 281 -12.09 29.14 0.42
N VAL A 282 -12.66 28.24 1.22
CA VAL A 282 -14.10 28.06 1.37
C VAL A 282 -14.54 28.25 2.82
N ASP A 283 -15.70 28.86 2.99
CA ASP A 283 -16.38 28.99 4.27
C ASP A 283 -17.12 27.68 4.58
N SER A 284 -17.06 27.18 5.81
CA SER A 284 -17.72 25.92 6.24
C SER A 284 -18.81 26.15 7.30
N SER A 285 -19.22 27.40 7.55
CA SER A 285 -20.21 27.77 8.57
C SER A 285 -21.56 27.08 8.38
N THR A 286 -21.97 26.82 7.13
CA THR A 286 -23.19 26.06 6.78
C THR A 286 -23.16 24.66 7.39
N LEU A 287 -22.03 23.95 7.29
CA LEU A 287 -21.84 22.63 7.92
C LEU A 287 -21.77 22.74 9.45
N GLN A 288 -21.06 23.75 9.96
CA GLN A 288 -20.91 24.00 11.41
C GLN A 288 -22.29 24.21 12.05
N ALA A 289 -23.17 25.00 11.44
CA ALA A 289 -24.53 25.25 11.91
C ALA A 289 -25.42 24.00 11.85
N ALA A 290 -25.36 23.24 10.74
CA ALA A 290 -26.18 22.04 10.56
C ALA A 290 -25.77 20.87 11.48
N THR A 291 -24.46 20.69 11.70
CA THR A 291 -23.93 19.49 12.37
C THR A 291 -23.32 19.74 13.75
N GLY A 292 -22.90 20.96 14.06
CA GLY A 292 -22.02 21.24 15.21
C GLY A 292 -20.55 20.85 14.97
N TRP A 293 -20.21 20.31 13.80
CA TRP A 293 -18.82 20.07 13.38
C TRP A 293 -18.02 21.37 13.48
N ASN A 294 -16.79 21.30 13.96
CA ASN A 294 -15.84 22.40 13.93
C ASN A 294 -14.45 21.79 13.68
N PRO A 295 -13.61 22.39 12.81
CA PRO A 295 -12.27 21.87 12.55
C PRO A 295 -11.39 22.07 13.80
N ALA A 296 -10.84 20.98 14.34
CA ALA A 296 -9.91 21.04 15.47
C ALA A 296 -8.54 21.59 15.04
N TYR A 297 -8.19 21.49 13.76
CA TYR A 297 -6.90 21.91 13.22
C TYR A 297 -7.05 23.11 12.27
N THR A 298 -6.19 24.11 12.47
CA THR A 298 -5.91 25.12 11.43
C THR A 298 -5.16 24.47 10.27
N SER A 299 -5.23 25.04 9.06
CA SER A 299 -4.39 24.66 7.91
C SER A 299 -2.90 24.67 8.27
N GLY A 300 -2.46 25.61 9.13
CA GLY A 300 -1.10 25.66 9.64
C GLY A 300 -0.75 24.48 10.56
N ASN A 301 -1.64 24.12 11.48
CA ASN A 301 -1.47 22.98 12.39
C ASN A 301 -1.51 21.65 11.63
N ALA A 302 -2.47 21.47 10.71
CA ALA A 302 -2.61 20.27 9.89
C ALA A 302 -1.39 20.02 8.99
N LEU A 303 -0.80 21.07 8.40
CA LEU A 303 0.48 20.91 7.71
C LEU A 303 1.60 20.49 8.68
N MET A 304 1.62 21.05 9.89
CA MET A 304 2.68 20.79 10.86
C MET A 304 2.64 19.38 11.46
N THR A 305 1.48 18.71 11.56
CA THR A 305 1.42 17.27 11.94
C THR A 305 2.16 16.43 10.89
N TYR A 306 1.86 16.65 9.60
CA TYR A 306 2.55 16.02 8.49
C TYR A 306 4.06 16.35 8.43
N VAL A 307 4.43 17.63 8.50
CA VAL A 307 5.84 18.08 8.47
C VAL A 307 6.64 17.53 9.66
N THR A 308 6.02 17.34 10.82
CA THR A 308 6.66 16.72 11.98
C THR A 308 6.99 15.25 11.71
N LYS A 309 6.03 14.47 11.18
CA LYS A 309 6.27 13.08 10.73
C LYS A 309 7.38 12.97 9.68
N ILE A 310 7.48 13.90 8.72
CA ILE A 310 8.62 13.95 7.78
C ILE A 310 9.94 14.23 8.53
N ARG A 311 9.94 15.18 9.46
CA ARG A 311 11.16 15.61 10.18
C ARG A 311 11.67 14.53 11.13
N GLU A 312 10.78 13.78 11.77
CA GLU A 312 11.12 12.63 12.60
C GLU A 312 11.75 11.53 11.74
N ARG A 313 11.10 11.17 10.61
CA ARG A 313 11.69 10.27 9.59
C ARG A 313 13.09 10.74 9.15
N LYS A 314 13.25 12.04 8.79
CA LYS A 314 14.52 12.63 8.35
C LYS A 314 15.58 12.79 9.45
N LYS A 315 15.19 12.85 10.74
CA LYS A 315 16.12 12.86 11.89
C LYS A 315 16.67 11.47 12.20
N GLN A 316 15.89 10.43 11.90
CA GLN A 316 16.27 9.02 12.09
C GLN A 316 17.10 8.49 10.91
N ASP A 317 16.79 8.92 9.67
CA ASP A 317 17.57 8.58 8.48
C ASP A 317 18.94 9.31 8.44
N THR A 318 20.04 8.55 8.56
CA THR A 318 21.37 8.99 8.10
C THR A 318 21.37 9.32 6.60
N LEU A 319 22.38 10.05 6.11
CA LEU A 319 22.52 10.37 4.67
C LEU A 319 22.43 9.12 3.77
N ILE A 320 22.96 7.99 4.24
CA ILE A 320 22.94 6.70 3.54
C ILE A 320 21.50 6.13 3.51
N GLN A 321 20.80 6.12 4.65
CA GLN A 321 19.41 5.66 4.73
C GLN A 321 18.45 6.55 3.92
N ALA A 322 18.68 7.87 3.89
CA ALA A 322 17.89 8.79 3.06
C ALA A 322 18.07 8.51 1.55
N ILE A 323 19.30 8.23 1.11
CA ILE A 323 19.60 7.84 -0.28
C ILE A 323 18.96 6.48 -0.61
N LEU A 324 19.04 5.49 0.30
CA LEU A 324 18.39 4.19 0.13
C LEU A 324 16.87 4.29 0.07
N SER A 325 16.24 5.04 0.98
CA SER A 325 14.81 5.35 0.97
C SER A 325 14.39 5.94 -0.39
N TRP A 326 15.18 6.86 -0.95
CA TRP A 326 14.92 7.43 -2.28
C TRP A 326 15.12 6.42 -3.42
N VAL A 327 16.16 5.58 -3.36
CA VAL A 327 16.43 4.51 -4.33
C VAL A 327 15.28 3.49 -4.37
N ILE A 328 14.84 3.00 -3.20
CA ILE A 328 13.78 2.00 -3.07
C ILE A 328 12.44 2.59 -3.54
N LYS A 329 12.12 3.84 -3.17
CA LYS A 329 10.91 4.54 -3.64
C LYS A 329 10.94 4.84 -5.14
N SER A 330 12.11 5.06 -5.73
CA SER A 330 12.27 5.36 -7.16
C SER A 330 12.04 4.15 -8.09
N GLY A 331 11.98 2.93 -7.56
CA GLY A 331 11.54 1.74 -8.28
C GLY A 331 12.25 1.48 -9.62
N LYS A 332 11.49 1.41 -10.70
CA LYS A 332 11.93 0.97 -12.05
C LYS A 332 13.15 1.72 -12.63
N ARG A 333 13.52 2.90 -12.11
CA ARG A 333 14.65 3.72 -12.62
C ARG A 333 15.98 2.96 -12.63
N LEU A 334 16.26 2.12 -11.63
CA LEU A 334 17.59 1.52 -11.40
C LEU A 334 17.75 0.08 -11.91
N LYS A 335 16.86 -0.41 -12.79
CA LYS A 335 17.02 -1.73 -13.45
C LYS A 335 18.42 -1.98 -14.07
N PRO A 336 19.13 -0.99 -14.66
CA PRO A 336 20.48 -1.20 -15.19
C PRO A 336 21.59 -1.30 -14.13
N PHE A 337 21.32 -0.93 -12.88
CA PHE A 337 22.36 -0.58 -11.88
C PHE A 337 22.39 -1.48 -10.63
N LEU A 338 21.85 -2.71 -10.69
CA LEU A 338 22.06 -3.71 -9.62
C LEU A 338 23.03 -4.83 -10.05
N PRO A 339 24.36 -4.58 -10.05
CA PRO A 339 25.37 -5.59 -10.37
C PRO A 339 25.35 -6.78 -9.38
N VAL A 340 24.81 -6.60 -8.18
CA VAL A 340 24.58 -7.65 -7.17
C VAL A 340 23.96 -8.91 -7.76
N LEU A 341 22.93 -8.81 -8.61
CA LEU A 341 22.26 -10.00 -9.17
C LEU A 341 23.18 -10.81 -10.09
N TYR A 342 24.15 -10.17 -10.73
CA TYR A 342 25.13 -10.86 -11.57
C TYR A 342 26.19 -11.60 -10.74
N THR A 343 26.50 -11.15 -9.52
CA THR A 343 27.45 -11.86 -8.62
C THR A 343 27.01 -13.28 -8.29
N PHE A 344 25.70 -13.56 -8.25
CA PHE A 344 25.18 -14.91 -8.07
C PHE A 344 25.62 -15.89 -9.16
N LYS A 345 25.89 -15.42 -10.38
CA LYS A 345 26.43 -16.28 -11.45
C LYS A 345 27.84 -16.77 -11.14
N LEU A 346 28.61 -16.04 -10.33
CA LEU A 346 29.94 -16.44 -9.85
C LEU A 346 29.86 -17.61 -8.86
N GLY A 347 28.69 -17.94 -8.32
CA GLY A 347 28.47 -19.10 -7.44
C GLY A 347 28.82 -20.46 -8.07
N LYS A 348 28.88 -20.52 -9.41
CA LYS A 348 29.37 -21.69 -10.15
C LYS A 348 30.90 -21.86 -10.09
N ILE A 349 31.65 -20.81 -9.80
CA ILE A 349 33.11 -20.82 -9.89
C ILE A 349 33.70 -21.21 -8.52
N PRO A 350 34.48 -22.31 -8.42
CA PRO A 350 35.19 -22.69 -7.20
C PRO A 350 36.14 -21.57 -6.73
N GLY A 351 36.36 -21.47 -5.41
CA GLY A 351 37.18 -20.40 -4.80
C GLY A 351 36.45 -19.04 -4.76
N ILE A 352 36.11 -18.46 -5.91
CA ILE A 352 35.52 -17.11 -6.02
C ILE A 352 34.22 -16.98 -5.20
N ARG A 353 33.38 -18.02 -5.18
CA ARG A 353 32.11 -18.00 -4.43
C ARG A 353 32.25 -17.72 -2.92
N ARG A 354 33.38 -17.99 -2.27
CA ARG A 354 33.58 -17.65 -0.84
C ARG A 354 33.93 -16.18 -0.61
N LEU A 355 34.45 -15.47 -1.64
CA LEU A 355 34.80 -14.05 -1.56
C LEU A 355 33.56 -13.13 -1.62
N VAL A 356 32.41 -13.65 -2.07
CA VAL A 356 31.14 -12.92 -2.14
C VAL A 356 30.35 -13.15 -0.84
N PRO A 357 30.09 -12.12 0.00
CA PRO A 357 29.58 -12.31 1.37
C PRO A 357 28.24 -13.06 1.50
N TRP A 358 27.32 -12.88 0.55
CA TRP A 358 26.04 -13.60 0.49
C TRP A 358 26.13 -14.98 -0.17
N LEU A 359 27.31 -15.39 -0.64
CA LEU A 359 27.60 -16.75 -1.11
C LEU A 359 28.53 -17.51 -0.16
N ASN A 360 28.80 -16.99 1.05
CA ASN A 360 29.59 -17.67 2.06
C ASN A 360 28.69 -18.36 3.12
N PRO A 361 28.72 -19.71 3.24
CA PRO A 361 28.06 -20.47 4.32
C PRO A 361 28.29 -19.93 5.73
N ASP A 362 29.51 -19.48 6.02
CA ASP A 362 29.89 -19.05 7.38
C ASP A 362 29.18 -17.75 7.80
N MET A 363 28.50 -17.08 6.86
CA MET A 363 27.90 -15.76 7.02
C MET A 363 26.38 -15.73 6.79
N ASN A 364 25.75 -16.85 6.41
CA ASN A 364 24.33 -16.90 6.03
C ASN A 364 23.70 -18.22 6.53
N CYS A 365 22.50 -18.15 7.08
CA CYS A 365 21.72 -19.32 7.50
C CYS A 365 20.26 -19.05 7.17
N ILE A 366 19.65 -19.83 6.27
CA ILE A 366 18.35 -19.52 5.65
C ILE A 366 17.52 -20.79 5.52
N ASN A 367 16.29 -20.79 6.04
CA ASN A 367 15.37 -21.93 5.95
C ASN A 367 14.04 -21.52 5.29
N TYR A 368 13.54 -22.32 4.35
CA TYR A 368 12.17 -22.20 3.82
C TYR A 368 11.21 -22.94 4.72
N LEU A 369 10.08 -22.32 5.06
CA LEU A 369 9.04 -22.90 5.89
C LEU A 369 7.82 -23.21 4.99
N PRO A 370 7.48 -24.49 4.72
CA PRO A 370 6.33 -24.86 3.90
C PRO A 370 5.00 -24.53 4.61
N ILE A 371 3.95 -24.23 3.84
CA ILE A 371 2.67 -23.68 4.36
C ILE A 371 1.48 -24.64 4.28
N ASN A 372 1.64 -25.80 3.64
CA ASN A 372 0.55 -26.73 3.30
C ASN A 372 0.71 -28.12 3.96
N GLU A 373 1.53 -28.20 5.01
CA GLU A 373 2.07 -29.49 5.46
C GLU A 373 1.08 -30.34 6.27
N ARG A 374 1.22 -31.66 6.16
CA ARG A 374 0.57 -32.65 7.02
C ARG A 374 1.59 -33.23 7.99
N LEU A 375 1.31 -33.11 9.28
CA LEU A 375 2.11 -33.66 10.37
C LEU A 375 1.47 -34.98 10.82
N GLU A 376 2.25 -36.07 10.85
CA GLU A 376 1.75 -37.41 11.21
C GLU A 376 1.72 -37.69 12.72
N VAL A 377 1.91 -36.66 13.57
CA VAL A 377 2.06 -36.79 15.02
C VAL A 377 1.26 -35.71 15.75
N GLU A 378 0.55 -36.09 16.81
CA GLU A 378 -0.50 -35.29 17.48
C GLU A 378 -0.03 -34.00 18.16
N ASN A 379 1.27 -33.82 18.42
CA ASN A 379 1.83 -32.69 19.19
C ASN A 379 2.98 -31.98 18.44
N ASN A 380 2.72 -31.43 17.25
CA ASN A 380 3.72 -30.74 16.44
C ASN A 380 3.38 -29.27 16.13
N ILE A 381 4.40 -28.43 16.18
CA ILE A 381 4.40 -27.02 15.75
C ILE A 381 4.33 -26.98 14.21
N LEU A 382 3.46 -26.15 13.62
CA LEU A 382 3.39 -25.94 12.16
C LEU A 382 4.62 -25.16 11.64
N PRO A 383 5.09 -25.34 10.39
CA PRO A 383 6.30 -24.65 9.94
C PRO A 383 6.12 -23.13 9.86
N SER A 384 4.90 -22.65 9.65
CA SER A 384 4.55 -21.23 9.81
C SER A 384 4.64 -20.74 11.25
N GLN A 385 4.34 -21.59 12.25
CA GLN A 385 4.36 -21.25 13.67
C GLN A 385 5.77 -20.87 14.15
N VAL A 386 6.82 -21.43 13.55
CA VAL A 386 8.23 -21.02 13.78
C VAL A 386 8.42 -19.51 13.58
N VAL A 387 7.68 -18.87 12.66
CA VAL A 387 7.74 -17.40 12.47
C VAL A 387 7.15 -16.68 13.67
N HIS A 388 6.04 -17.18 14.22
CA HIS A 388 5.36 -16.60 15.38
C HIS A 388 6.18 -16.79 16.66
N ASP A 389 6.80 -17.97 16.86
CA ASP A 389 7.68 -18.22 18.00
C ASP A 389 8.89 -17.26 18.01
N LEU A 390 9.43 -16.93 16.83
CA LEU A 390 10.52 -15.97 16.67
C LEU A 390 10.07 -14.52 16.89
N ILE A 391 8.84 -14.17 16.48
CA ILE A 391 8.21 -12.88 16.82
C ILE A 391 8.01 -12.78 18.33
N ASP A 392 7.58 -13.86 18.98
CA ASP A 392 7.37 -13.91 20.41
C ASP A 392 8.66 -13.72 21.21
N CYS A 393 9.76 -14.30 20.72
CA CYS A 393 11.09 -14.17 21.29
C CYS A 393 11.74 -12.80 21.09
N ALA A 394 11.38 -12.03 20.06
CA ALA A 394 12.11 -10.80 19.71
C ALA A 394 11.60 -9.57 20.48
N SER A 395 12.51 -8.78 21.05
CA SER A 395 12.21 -7.48 21.66
C SER A 395 11.86 -6.35 20.66
N ILE A 396 12.28 -6.50 19.40
CA ILE A 396 12.20 -5.47 18.34
C ILE A 396 11.62 -6.07 17.05
N HIS A 397 10.56 -5.45 16.53
CA HIS A 397 9.92 -5.81 15.26
C HIS A 397 9.85 -4.61 14.30
N VAL A 398 10.28 -4.82 13.05
CA VAL A 398 10.23 -3.80 11.99
C VAL A 398 9.68 -4.41 10.71
N ILE A 399 8.60 -3.85 10.17
CA ILE A 399 7.99 -4.28 8.91
C ILE A 399 8.41 -3.33 7.80
N MET A 400 8.81 -3.87 6.65
CA MET A 400 8.93 -3.11 5.41
C MET A 400 7.55 -3.02 4.73
N ASP A 401 7.11 -1.80 4.41
CA ASP A 401 5.75 -1.55 3.89
C ASP A 401 5.52 -2.21 2.52
N LYS A 402 6.58 -2.26 1.69
CA LYS A 402 6.53 -2.81 0.33
C LYS A 402 7.67 -3.81 0.07
N CYS A 403 7.35 -4.93 -0.57
CA CYS A 403 8.32 -5.96 -0.91
C CYS A 403 9.26 -5.47 -2.03
N GLY A 404 10.51 -5.13 -1.67
CA GLY A 404 11.54 -4.71 -2.62
C GLY A 404 11.72 -5.66 -3.81
N CYS A 405 11.67 -6.99 -3.58
CA CYS A 405 11.74 -7.99 -4.65
C CYS A 405 10.58 -7.87 -5.67
N ARG A 406 9.35 -7.63 -5.20
CA ARG A 406 8.15 -7.49 -6.04
C ARG A 406 8.16 -6.15 -6.78
N MET A 407 8.57 -5.06 -6.12
CA MET A 407 8.74 -3.75 -6.76
C MET A 407 9.79 -3.80 -7.87
N LEU A 408 10.96 -4.37 -7.60
CA LEU A 408 12.11 -4.39 -8.52
C LEU A 408 11.81 -5.20 -9.79
N ARG A 409 11.04 -6.28 -9.68
CA ARG A 409 10.57 -7.09 -10.81
C ARG A 409 9.20 -6.69 -11.38
N ASP A 410 8.56 -5.63 -10.86
CA ASP A 410 7.22 -5.17 -11.25
C ASP A 410 6.16 -6.30 -11.22
N CYS A 411 6.06 -6.98 -10.07
CA CYS A 411 5.17 -8.12 -9.87
C CYS A 411 3.72 -7.78 -10.24
N LYS A 412 3.12 -8.59 -11.13
CA LYS A 412 1.70 -8.48 -11.51
C LYS A 412 0.78 -9.49 -10.82
N ARG A 413 1.35 -10.55 -10.23
CA ARG A 413 0.60 -11.65 -9.58
C ARG A 413 0.31 -11.39 -8.10
N TYR A 414 1.18 -10.67 -7.40
CA TYR A 414 1.08 -10.43 -5.96
C TYR A 414 1.18 -8.94 -5.64
N THR A 415 0.38 -8.50 -4.66
CA THR A 415 0.46 -7.13 -4.11
C THR A 415 1.89 -6.77 -3.71
N HIS A 416 2.30 -5.52 -3.89
CA HIS A 416 3.61 -5.07 -3.41
C HIS A 416 3.57 -4.77 -1.90
N ASN A 417 2.39 -4.53 -1.32
CA ASN A 417 2.16 -4.02 0.04
C ASN A 417 2.20 -5.11 1.14
N VAL A 418 3.16 -6.04 1.03
CA VAL A 418 3.51 -7.05 2.03
C VAL A 418 5.03 -7.22 1.96
N GLY A 419 5.80 -6.34 2.61
CA GLY A 419 7.26 -6.50 2.68
C GLY A 419 7.71 -7.52 3.71
N CYS A 420 9.03 -7.63 3.87
CA CYS A 420 9.66 -8.50 4.86
C CYS A 420 9.42 -7.97 6.29
N LEU A 421 9.46 -8.88 7.25
CA LEU A 421 9.55 -8.57 8.67
C LEU A 421 11.00 -8.76 9.11
N PHE A 422 11.49 -7.87 9.97
CA PHE A 422 12.85 -7.86 10.49
C PHE A 422 12.83 -7.75 12.02
N MET A 423 13.77 -8.40 12.67
CA MET A 423 13.89 -8.47 14.14
C MET A 423 15.34 -8.23 14.60
N GLY A 424 15.50 -7.75 15.84
CA GLY A 424 16.78 -7.42 16.47
C GLY A 424 17.24 -5.96 16.31
N GLU A 425 18.26 -5.57 17.08
CA GLU A 425 18.76 -4.18 17.21
C GLU A 425 19.12 -3.53 15.85
N THR A 426 19.66 -4.32 14.90
CA THR A 426 20.01 -3.79 13.57
C THR A 426 18.78 -3.53 12.69
N ALA A 427 17.62 -4.10 13.00
CA ALA A 427 16.37 -3.81 12.26
C ALA A 427 15.94 -2.33 12.42
N LEU A 428 16.27 -1.69 13.56
CA LEU A 428 16.05 -0.26 13.77
C LEU A 428 16.87 0.64 12.84
N LYS A 429 17.89 0.10 12.15
CA LYS A 429 18.76 0.82 11.20
C LYS A 429 18.30 0.63 9.75
N LEU A 430 17.18 -0.05 9.51
CA LEU A 430 16.57 -0.14 8.18
C LEU A 430 15.93 1.22 7.78
N PRO A 431 15.79 1.53 6.48
CA PRO A 431 15.43 2.89 6.05
C PRO A 431 13.99 3.27 6.46
N HIS A 432 13.83 4.29 7.29
CA HIS A 432 12.56 4.66 7.94
C HIS A 432 11.50 5.19 6.96
N GLY A 433 11.92 5.51 5.73
CA GLY A 433 11.02 5.89 4.64
C GLY A 433 10.23 4.73 4.03
N VAL A 434 10.63 3.48 4.24
CA VAL A 434 9.99 2.26 3.68
C VAL A 434 9.80 1.13 4.70
N CYS A 435 10.28 1.33 5.92
CA CYS A 435 10.15 0.41 7.05
C CYS A 435 9.58 1.15 8.26
N ARG A 436 8.71 0.49 9.03
CA ARG A 436 8.11 1.00 10.27
C ARG A 436 8.38 0.03 11.42
N LYS A 437 8.68 0.55 12.62
CA LYS A 437 8.61 -0.25 13.86
C LYS A 437 7.15 -0.59 14.12
N VAL A 438 6.89 -1.79 14.60
CA VAL A 438 5.54 -2.31 14.87
C VAL A 438 5.46 -2.94 16.25
N THR A 439 4.25 -3.17 16.76
CA THR A 439 4.07 -4.00 17.97
C THR A 439 4.23 -5.49 17.64
N LYS A 440 4.32 -6.32 18.68
CA LYS A 440 4.33 -7.78 18.53
C LYS A 440 3.08 -8.26 17.79
N GLU A 441 1.91 -7.81 18.21
CA GLU A 441 0.60 -8.18 17.66
C GLU A 441 0.49 -7.81 16.18
N GLU A 442 0.97 -6.63 15.79
CA GLU A 442 1.07 -6.22 14.39
C GLU A 442 2.01 -7.13 13.56
N ALA A 443 3.10 -7.63 14.16
CA ALA A 443 4.02 -8.54 13.51
C ALA A 443 3.40 -9.93 13.26
N HIS A 444 2.67 -10.49 14.24
CA HIS A 444 1.88 -11.73 14.03
C HIS A 444 0.84 -11.52 12.92
N ALA A 445 0.04 -10.45 13.00
CA ALA A 445 -1.00 -10.15 12.03
C ALA A 445 -0.46 -9.96 10.58
N HIS A 446 0.76 -9.41 10.44
CA HIS A 446 1.42 -9.29 9.14
C HIS A 446 1.95 -10.62 8.60
N ALA A 447 2.51 -11.48 9.46
CA ALA A 447 2.93 -12.84 9.09
C ALA A 447 1.73 -13.67 8.62
N ASP A 448 0.64 -13.66 9.40
CA ASP A 448 -0.63 -14.31 9.07
C ASP A 448 -1.19 -13.82 7.74
N ARG A 449 -1.25 -12.50 7.54
CA ARG A 449 -1.70 -11.88 6.29
C ARG A 449 -0.86 -12.33 5.11
N ALA A 450 0.46 -12.46 5.29
CA ALA A 450 1.34 -12.91 4.24
C ALA A 450 1.12 -14.40 3.88
N ILE A 451 0.96 -15.26 4.89
CA ILE A 451 0.70 -16.70 4.72
C ILE A 451 -0.68 -16.93 4.07
N ARG A 452 -1.73 -16.20 4.50
CA ARG A 452 -3.07 -16.25 3.86
C ARG A 452 -3.06 -15.83 2.40
N LEU A 453 -2.20 -14.88 2.01
CA LEU A 453 -1.96 -14.51 0.60
C LEU A 453 -1.13 -15.57 -0.15
N GLY A 454 -0.76 -16.67 0.50
CA GLY A 454 0.05 -17.74 -0.06
C GLY A 454 1.46 -17.28 -0.39
N LEU A 455 2.06 -16.44 0.44
CA LEU A 455 3.48 -16.13 0.36
C LEU A 455 4.23 -17.12 1.26
N LEU A 456 5.31 -17.69 0.76
CA LEU A 456 6.10 -18.65 1.54
C LEU A 456 6.98 -17.88 2.54
N PRO A 457 6.81 -18.09 3.86
CA PRO A 457 7.76 -17.56 4.83
C PRO A 457 9.10 -18.26 4.67
N MET A 458 10.15 -17.46 4.83
CA MET A 458 11.53 -17.94 4.80
C MET A 458 12.32 -17.08 5.77
N VAL A 459 13.05 -17.73 6.67
CA VAL A 459 13.62 -17.09 7.86
C VAL A 459 15.11 -17.35 7.99
N GLY A 460 15.82 -16.38 8.56
CA GLY A 460 17.19 -16.55 9.04
C GLY A 460 18.09 -15.33 8.80
N LYS A 461 19.40 -15.56 8.87
CA LYS A 461 20.43 -14.56 8.58
C LYS A 461 20.74 -14.51 7.10
N VAL A 462 20.40 -13.40 6.45
CA VAL A 462 20.76 -13.16 5.05
C VAL A 462 21.68 -11.95 4.96
N ARG A 463 22.99 -12.15 4.79
CA ARG A 463 23.97 -11.05 4.73
C ARG A 463 23.74 -10.11 3.53
N ILE A 464 22.98 -10.55 2.53
CA ILE A 464 22.56 -9.68 1.43
C ILE A 464 21.61 -8.58 1.90
N ASP A 465 20.85 -8.77 2.98
CA ASP A 465 19.93 -7.76 3.48
C ASP A 465 20.74 -6.60 4.10
N ASN A 466 21.75 -6.91 4.92
CA ASN A 466 22.72 -5.91 5.40
C ASN A 466 23.38 -5.13 4.25
N PHE A 467 23.73 -5.81 3.16
CA PHE A 467 24.29 -5.17 1.97
C PHE A 467 23.27 -4.28 1.22
N ILE A 468 22.06 -4.78 0.97
CA ILE A 468 21.00 -4.06 0.22
C ILE A 468 20.53 -2.82 1.00
N TYR A 469 20.43 -2.92 2.32
CA TYR A 469 19.98 -1.84 3.19
C TYR A 469 21.14 -1.05 3.83
N LEU A 470 22.39 -1.32 3.43
CA LEU A 470 23.64 -0.73 3.95
C LEU A 470 23.69 -0.63 5.48
N THR A 471 23.16 -1.65 6.17
CA THR A 471 23.21 -1.75 7.64
C THR A 471 24.47 -2.51 8.07
N PRO A 472 25.06 -2.18 9.23
CA PRO A 472 26.22 -2.90 9.73
C PRO A 472 25.84 -4.34 10.09
N ASP A 473 26.56 -5.32 9.55
CA ASP A 473 26.42 -6.72 9.95
C ASP A 473 27.10 -6.95 11.31
N ARG A 474 26.33 -6.73 12.38
CA ARG A 474 26.71 -7.05 13.77
C ARG A 474 26.22 -8.43 14.23
N GLY A 475 25.58 -9.20 13.35
CA GLY A 475 24.83 -10.38 13.74
C GLY A 475 23.55 -10.11 14.54
N THR A 476 23.03 -8.87 14.55
CA THR A 476 21.78 -8.51 15.26
C THR A 476 20.62 -8.16 14.32
N LEU A 477 20.55 -8.83 13.16
CA LEU A 477 19.47 -8.70 12.18
C LEU A 477 18.95 -10.10 11.79
N LEU A 478 17.71 -10.39 12.19
CA LEU A 478 16.96 -11.55 11.74
C LEU A 478 15.95 -11.11 10.67
N SER A 479 15.89 -11.83 9.55
CA SER A 479 14.97 -11.54 8.44
C SER A 479 13.92 -12.64 8.27
N VAL A 480 12.66 -12.24 8.09
CA VAL A 480 11.56 -13.09 7.61
C VAL A 480 11.06 -12.53 6.27
N CYS A 481 11.35 -13.22 5.18
CA CYS A 481 10.92 -12.84 3.84
C CYS A 481 9.67 -13.61 3.42
N PHE A 482 8.60 -12.90 3.08
CA PHE A 482 7.37 -13.49 2.54
C PHE A 482 7.46 -13.58 1.00
N CYS A 483 7.89 -14.74 0.51
CA CYS A 483 8.34 -14.96 -0.86
C CYS A 483 7.20 -15.43 -1.79
N CYS A 484 6.86 -14.61 -2.79
CA CYS A 484 6.06 -15.05 -3.95
C CYS A 484 6.87 -15.96 -4.89
N GLU A 485 6.18 -16.69 -5.77
CA GLU A 485 6.81 -17.62 -6.70
C GLU A 485 7.60 -16.93 -7.80
N CYS A 486 7.05 -15.85 -8.37
CA CYS A 486 7.57 -15.19 -9.56
C CYS A 486 8.72 -14.18 -9.33
N CYS A 487 8.78 -13.50 -8.16
CA CYS A 487 9.67 -12.33 -7.98
C CYS A 487 10.77 -12.46 -6.92
N CYS A 488 10.83 -13.55 -6.14
CA CYS A 488 11.84 -13.69 -5.08
C CYS A 488 13.29 -13.57 -5.61
N ILE A 489 14.10 -12.70 -5.00
CA ILE A 489 15.52 -12.49 -5.36
C ILE A 489 16.35 -13.78 -5.22
N LEU A 490 15.99 -14.62 -4.27
CA LEU A 490 16.71 -15.85 -3.91
C LEU A 490 16.58 -16.95 -4.98
N THR A 491 15.69 -16.78 -5.97
CA THR A 491 15.74 -17.53 -7.24
C THR A 491 17.11 -17.43 -7.94
N SER A 492 17.95 -16.45 -7.59
CA SER A 492 19.33 -16.32 -8.07
C SER A 492 20.27 -17.41 -7.53
N TYR A 493 19.96 -18.02 -6.38
CA TYR A 493 20.75 -19.12 -5.81
C TYR A 493 20.67 -20.43 -6.62
N LYS A 494 19.81 -20.53 -7.64
CA LYS A 494 19.86 -21.63 -8.64
C LYS A 494 21.17 -21.70 -9.43
N HIS A 495 22.01 -20.67 -9.33
CA HIS A 495 23.36 -20.65 -9.88
C HIS A 495 24.42 -21.24 -8.94
N VAL A 496 24.05 -21.60 -7.71
CA VAL A 496 24.94 -22.19 -6.70
C VAL A 496 24.71 -23.71 -6.64
N PRO A 497 25.76 -24.55 -6.74
CA PRO A 497 25.61 -26.01 -6.68
C PRO A 497 25.03 -26.50 -5.35
N GLY A 498 24.04 -27.40 -5.39
CA GLY A 498 23.26 -27.89 -4.24
C GLY A 498 24.08 -28.19 -2.97
N LYS A 499 25.10 -29.06 -3.06
CA LYS A 499 25.98 -29.40 -1.92
C LYS A 499 26.67 -28.22 -1.23
N TYR A 500 26.87 -27.10 -1.94
CA TYR A 500 27.41 -25.87 -1.35
C TYR A 500 26.29 -24.92 -0.92
N LEU A 501 25.15 -24.94 -1.62
CA LEU A 501 23.96 -24.21 -1.24
C LEU A 501 23.39 -24.70 0.10
N ASP A 502 23.58 -25.96 0.48
CA ASP A 502 23.19 -26.48 1.81
C ASP A 502 23.86 -25.70 2.95
N GLY A 503 25.07 -25.19 2.76
CA GLY A 503 25.72 -24.34 3.77
C GLY A 503 25.07 -22.97 3.96
N ILE A 504 24.14 -22.57 3.09
CA ILE A 504 23.52 -21.24 3.06
C ILE A 504 22.00 -21.34 3.25
N ILE A 505 21.35 -22.15 2.40
CA ILE A 505 19.92 -22.45 2.42
C ILE A 505 19.77 -23.92 2.80
N GLN A 506 19.65 -24.20 4.09
CA GLN A 506 19.57 -25.57 4.58
C GLN A 506 18.19 -26.17 4.28
N PRO A 507 18.10 -27.42 3.80
CA PRO A 507 16.83 -28.15 3.84
C PRO A 507 16.42 -28.36 5.30
N ILE A 508 15.11 -28.51 5.54
CA ILE A 508 14.64 -28.94 6.86
C ILE A 508 14.99 -30.42 7.04
N ASN A 509 15.55 -30.76 8.19
CA ASN A 509 15.88 -32.13 8.56
C ASN A 509 14.61 -32.96 8.74
N GLY A 510 14.56 -34.16 8.17
CA GLY A 510 13.36 -35.01 8.15
C GLY A 510 12.29 -34.61 7.12
N LEU A 511 12.53 -33.61 6.26
CA LEU A 511 11.63 -33.25 5.16
C LEU A 511 11.77 -34.24 4.00
N THR A 512 10.66 -34.88 3.64
CA THR A 512 10.51 -35.77 2.49
C THR A 512 9.65 -35.10 1.41
N ILE A 513 9.83 -35.55 0.16
CA ILE A 513 9.00 -35.12 -0.98
C ILE A 513 8.64 -36.37 -1.78
N GLU A 514 7.36 -36.73 -1.76
CA GLU A 514 6.82 -37.87 -2.50
C GLU A 514 6.14 -37.41 -3.79
N VAL A 515 6.17 -38.27 -4.83
CA VAL A 515 5.51 -38.02 -6.11
C VAL A 515 4.66 -39.24 -6.48
N THR A 516 3.35 -39.13 -6.27
CA THR A 516 2.37 -40.23 -6.40
C THR A 516 2.19 -40.68 -7.85
N ASP A 517 1.49 -41.80 -8.06
CA ASP A 517 1.19 -42.34 -9.38
C ASP A 517 0.23 -41.44 -10.21
N ASP A 518 -0.41 -40.45 -9.57
CA ASP A 518 -1.21 -39.41 -10.24
C ASP A 518 -0.35 -38.42 -11.07
N CYS A 519 0.97 -38.59 -11.07
CA CYS A 519 1.90 -37.68 -11.74
C CYS A 519 1.84 -37.85 -13.27
N THR A 520 1.14 -36.93 -13.94
CA THR A 520 0.96 -36.87 -15.40
C THR A 520 2.17 -36.36 -16.19
N GLY A 521 3.28 -36.02 -15.53
CA GLY A 521 4.48 -35.50 -16.20
C GLY A 521 4.35 -34.08 -16.79
N CYS A 522 3.26 -33.36 -16.51
CA CYS A 522 2.87 -32.11 -17.16
C CYS A 522 3.84 -30.91 -17.04
N GLY A 523 4.92 -31.02 -16.26
CA GLY A 523 5.97 -30.00 -16.18
C GLY A 523 5.69 -28.77 -15.31
N THR A 524 4.46 -28.54 -14.83
CA THR A 524 4.10 -27.34 -14.03
C THR A 524 4.98 -27.16 -12.78
N CYS A 525 5.35 -28.26 -12.12
CA CYS A 525 6.28 -28.26 -10.98
C CYS A 525 7.71 -27.83 -11.37
N LEU A 526 8.18 -28.18 -12.57
CA LEU A 526 9.47 -27.77 -13.12
C LEU A 526 9.48 -26.26 -13.41
N GLU A 527 8.41 -25.73 -14.00
CA GLU A 527 8.27 -24.29 -14.32
C GLU A 527 8.25 -23.39 -13.06
N THR A 528 7.57 -23.83 -12.00
CA THR A 528 7.46 -23.04 -10.75
C THR A 528 8.67 -23.19 -9.81
N CYS A 529 9.62 -24.08 -10.14
CA CYS A 529 10.76 -24.39 -9.29
C CYS A 529 11.81 -23.26 -9.26
N ALA A 530 11.85 -22.52 -8.15
CA ALA A 530 12.81 -21.42 -7.93
C ALA A 530 14.29 -21.81 -8.10
N PHE A 531 14.61 -23.07 -7.85
CA PHE A 531 15.98 -23.59 -7.74
C PHE A 531 16.43 -24.44 -8.93
N ASN A 532 15.59 -24.62 -9.96
CA ASN A 532 15.81 -25.60 -11.04
C ASN A 532 16.06 -27.02 -10.50
N ALA A 533 15.34 -27.40 -9.44
CA ALA A 533 15.57 -28.64 -8.70
C ALA A 533 14.72 -29.83 -9.15
N ILE A 534 13.95 -29.69 -10.23
CA ILE A 534 12.99 -30.71 -10.68
C ILE A 534 13.27 -31.02 -12.15
N THR A 535 13.32 -32.31 -12.48
CA THR A 535 13.38 -32.84 -13.85
C THR A 535 12.18 -33.75 -14.09
N ILE A 536 11.81 -33.99 -15.36
CA ILE A 536 10.85 -35.04 -15.73
C ILE A 536 11.64 -36.23 -16.26
N ILE A 537 11.47 -37.40 -15.64
CA ILE A 537 12.14 -38.65 -16.00
C ILE A 537 11.06 -39.74 -16.11
N HIS A 538 11.02 -40.47 -17.23
CA HIS A 538 9.99 -41.48 -17.53
C HIS A 538 8.55 -40.99 -17.28
N GLY A 539 8.25 -39.73 -17.63
CA GLY A 539 6.93 -39.12 -17.44
C GLY A 539 6.59 -38.69 -16.00
N ARG A 540 7.51 -38.80 -15.04
CA ARG A 540 7.28 -38.41 -13.63
C ARG A 540 8.23 -37.32 -13.17
N ALA A 541 7.78 -36.49 -12.24
CA ALA A 541 8.62 -35.45 -11.63
C ALA A 541 9.64 -36.07 -10.67
N VAL A 542 10.91 -35.72 -10.82
CA VAL A 542 12.01 -36.17 -9.95
C VAL A 542 12.70 -34.95 -9.35
N HIS A 543 12.80 -34.93 -8.02
CA HIS A 543 13.47 -33.87 -7.27
C HIS A 543 14.96 -34.19 -7.12
N THR A 544 15.82 -33.23 -7.43
CA THR A 544 17.27 -33.35 -7.24
C THR A 544 17.71 -32.76 -5.91
N HIS A 545 18.96 -33.04 -5.52
CA HIS A 545 19.64 -32.45 -4.36
C HIS A 545 19.72 -30.91 -4.38
N GLN A 546 19.35 -30.25 -5.49
CA GLN A 546 19.19 -28.80 -5.54
C GLN A 546 17.92 -28.32 -4.79
N CYS A 547 17.00 -29.22 -4.44
CA CYS A 547 15.73 -28.90 -3.78
C CYS A 547 15.94 -28.28 -2.39
N ARG A 548 14.99 -27.43 -1.97
CA ARG A 548 15.01 -26.66 -0.71
C ARG A 548 13.70 -26.81 0.11
N GLY A 549 12.88 -27.83 -0.17
CA GLY A 549 11.66 -28.15 0.61
C GLY A 549 10.52 -27.12 0.57
N CYS A 550 10.52 -26.16 -0.34
CA CYS A 550 9.67 -24.96 -0.24
C CYS A 550 8.17 -25.11 -0.65
N GLY A 551 7.61 -26.32 -0.75
CA GLY A 551 6.17 -26.55 -0.99
C GLY A 551 5.58 -26.12 -2.34
N ARG A 552 6.36 -25.47 -3.23
CA ARG A 552 5.81 -24.93 -4.51
C ARG A 552 5.33 -26.01 -5.47
N CYS A 553 6.05 -27.12 -5.56
CA CYS A 553 5.73 -28.22 -6.48
C CYS A 553 4.41 -28.90 -6.11
N GLU A 554 4.19 -29.19 -4.84
CA GLU A 554 2.92 -29.63 -4.26
C GLU A 554 1.80 -28.62 -4.55
N ARG A 555 1.96 -27.36 -4.14
CA ARG A 555 0.92 -26.34 -4.24
C ARG A 555 0.44 -26.06 -5.68
N PHE A 556 1.34 -26.09 -6.65
CA PHE A 556 1.02 -25.80 -8.05
C PHE A 556 0.84 -27.07 -8.91
N CYS A 557 0.82 -28.27 -8.32
CA CYS A 557 0.55 -29.50 -9.07
C CYS A 557 -0.95 -29.59 -9.42
N PRO A 558 -1.34 -29.58 -10.71
CA PRO A 558 -2.75 -29.68 -11.09
C PRO A 558 -3.36 -31.04 -10.72
N SER A 559 -2.56 -32.11 -10.83
CA SER A 559 -2.93 -33.48 -10.45
C SER A 559 -2.82 -33.75 -8.94
N ARG A 560 -2.35 -32.78 -8.12
CA ARG A 560 -2.04 -32.96 -6.69
C ARG A 560 -1.06 -34.11 -6.37
N ALA A 561 -0.28 -34.52 -7.36
CA ALA A 561 0.59 -35.70 -7.34
C ALA A 561 1.96 -35.51 -6.65
N VAL A 562 2.12 -34.45 -5.84
CA VAL A 562 3.36 -34.16 -5.12
C VAL A 562 2.96 -33.80 -3.69
N THR A 563 3.59 -34.43 -2.70
CA THR A 563 3.31 -34.25 -1.27
C THR A 563 4.61 -33.95 -0.53
N ILE A 564 4.56 -33.04 0.45
CA ILE A 564 5.66 -32.74 1.36
C ILE A 564 5.25 -33.05 2.80
N SER A 565 6.14 -33.72 3.53
CA SER A 565 5.97 -34.08 4.94
C SER A 565 7.28 -33.88 5.69
N ILE A 566 7.23 -33.45 6.96
CA ILE A 566 8.39 -33.45 7.86
C ILE A 566 8.13 -34.47 8.98
N HIS A 567 8.92 -35.54 8.99
CA HIS A 567 8.81 -36.61 10.00
C HIS A 567 9.66 -36.34 11.26
N ASN A 568 10.41 -35.23 11.31
CA ASN A 568 11.15 -34.82 12.50
C ASN A 568 10.28 -33.88 13.38
N PRO A 569 9.76 -34.32 14.54
CA PRO A 569 8.91 -33.47 15.38
C PRO A 569 9.66 -32.26 15.98
N ARG A 570 11.00 -32.32 16.09
CA ARG A 570 11.84 -31.26 16.67
C ARG A 570 12.44 -30.31 15.63
N TYR A 571 11.97 -30.35 14.38
CA TYR A 571 12.51 -29.48 13.32
C TYR A 571 12.40 -27.98 13.66
N ALA A 572 11.35 -27.56 14.37
CA ALA A 572 11.16 -26.18 14.82
C ALA A 572 12.27 -25.74 15.81
N GLU A 573 12.56 -26.58 16.79
CA GLU A 573 13.67 -26.40 17.74
C GLU A 573 15.02 -26.35 17.02
N GLU A 574 15.25 -27.26 16.06
CA GLU A 574 16.48 -27.28 15.24
C GLU A 574 16.62 -26.04 14.36
N VAL A 575 15.52 -25.53 13.78
CA VAL A 575 15.53 -24.27 13.01
C VAL A 575 15.86 -23.09 13.92
N ASN A 576 15.19 -22.98 15.08
CA ASN A 576 15.40 -21.88 16.03
C ASN A 576 16.80 -21.89 16.65
N GLY A 577 17.32 -23.06 17.04
CA GLY A 577 18.68 -23.23 17.55
C GLY A 577 19.75 -22.83 16.52
N ARG A 578 19.57 -23.21 15.25
CA ARG A 578 20.45 -22.78 14.16
C ARG A 578 20.38 -21.27 13.93
N ILE A 579 19.21 -20.66 13.94
CA ILE A 579 19.06 -19.21 13.78
C ILE A 579 19.80 -18.47 14.90
N ARG A 580 19.60 -18.87 16.17
CA ARG A 580 20.25 -18.27 17.34
C ARG A 580 21.78 -18.45 17.34
N ALA A 581 22.32 -19.48 16.69
CA ALA A 581 23.77 -19.63 16.51
C ALA A 581 24.38 -18.61 15.51
N TYR A 582 23.57 -17.97 14.68
CA TYR A 582 24.03 -16.99 13.67
C TYR A 582 23.56 -15.55 13.96
N VAL A 583 22.45 -15.37 14.68
CA VAL A 583 21.84 -14.07 14.99
C VAL A 583 21.45 -13.96 16.45
N ASP A 584 21.90 -12.88 17.07
CA ASP A 584 21.45 -12.41 18.39
C ASP A 584 20.43 -11.29 18.17
N PHE A 585 19.13 -11.61 18.23
CA PHE A 585 18.03 -10.74 17.76
C PHE A 585 17.12 -10.22 18.87
N ASP A 586 17.53 -10.35 20.13
CA ASP A 586 16.74 -9.98 21.33
C ASP A 586 17.40 -8.81 22.08
#